data_AF-A0AAE1DD67-F1
#
_entry.id   AF-A0AAE1DD67-F1
#
_cell.length_a   1.000
_cell.length_b   1.000
_cell.length_c   1.000
_cell.angle_alpha   90.00
_cell.angle_beta   90.00
_cell.angle_gamma   90.00
#
_symmetry.space_group_name_H-M   'P 1'
#
loop_
_entity.id
_entity.type
_entity.pdbx_description
1 polymer ?
#
loop_
_entity_poly.entity_id
_entity_poly.type
_entity_poly.pdbx_seq_one_letter_code
_entity_poly.pdbx_strand_id
1 'polypeptide(L)'
;MGFDAKANPVTESSTEVDIHEFHNVIGHVVDISNKAHRTMGDLKNSTVDEISQLKKKLNKFSTILESLIQWPGGYYGLLKPKTGCPVDLAFFGGTHKFHKIHTESQSSSDPSNSHSSVFPDNTISSEGGNKFLTLEFCEVTRQLNTSSWPKGSFCIHKLIHQSCPAGFEEGYVKADAEDTNHAGEARNNVAIYSHGPNFYFCCQNSGSASDPIQLPTGSAFLLYRFGGECQSVQGMYVSEEFVQINSEDSGNVDSVTGSHPDVDRQGSVIKFHLCCYK
;
A
#
# COMPACT_ATOMS: atom_id res chain seq x y z
N MET A 1 112.32 29.73 18.74
CA MET A 1 111.38 28.63 18.41
C MET A 1 110.46 28.52 19.62
N GLY A 2 109.29 29.11 19.67
CA GLY A 2 108.20 29.03 18.70
C GLY A 2 107.16 28.07 19.28
N PHE A 3 106.10 28.61 19.88
CA PHE A 3 104.69 28.38 19.50
C PHE A 3 103.75 28.92 20.59
N ASP A 4 103.00 29.94 20.19
CA ASP A 4 101.80 30.48 20.83
C ASP A 4 100.71 29.41 20.94
N ALA A 5 100.02 29.37 22.08
CA ALA A 5 98.69 28.77 22.20
C ALA A 5 97.79 29.74 22.97
N LYS A 6 97.10 30.60 22.22
CA LYS A 6 95.98 31.42 22.72
C LYS A 6 94.78 30.51 22.96
N ALA A 7 94.31 30.43 24.20
CA ALA A 7 92.97 29.97 24.51
C ALA A 7 91.98 31.14 24.32
N ASN A 8 91.06 31.00 23.37
CA ASN A 8 89.91 31.88 23.22
C ASN A 8 88.87 31.53 24.30
N PRO A 9 88.24 32.51 24.96
CA PRO A 9 87.00 32.27 25.66
C PRO A 9 85.88 32.10 24.63
N VAL A 10 85.20 30.95 24.69
CA VAL A 10 83.94 30.71 23.99
C VAL A 10 82.91 31.65 24.62
N THR A 11 82.51 32.69 23.88
CA THR A 11 81.39 33.55 24.24
C THR A 11 80.10 32.77 24.06
N GLU A 12 79.38 32.54 25.17
CA GLU A 12 77.96 32.18 25.18
C GLU A 12 77.19 33.21 24.36
N SER A 13 76.68 32.78 23.20
CA SER A 13 75.67 33.52 22.44
C SER A 13 74.33 33.28 23.13
N SER A 14 73.92 34.21 23.99
CA SER A 14 72.56 34.27 24.50
C SER A 14 71.62 34.61 23.35
N THR A 15 70.76 33.67 22.98
CA THR A 15 69.59 33.95 22.14
C THR A 15 68.57 34.72 22.97
N GLU A 16 68.75 36.04 23.05
CA GLU A 16 67.73 36.94 23.60
C GLU A 16 66.67 37.14 22.51
N VAL A 17 65.59 36.35 22.58
CA VAL A 17 64.44 36.52 21.69
C VAL A 17 63.78 37.85 22.04
N ASP A 18 63.69 38.75 21.08
CA ASP A 18 63.07 40.07 21.27
C ASP A 18 61.60 39.89 21.68
N ILE A 19 61.23 40.42 22.85
CA ILE A 19 59.87 40.40 23.39
C ILE A 19 58.87 41.01 22.38
N HIS A 20 59.33 41.94 21.54
CA HIS A 20 58.50 42.52 20.50
C HIS A 20 58.20 41.53 19.36
N GLU A 21 59.18 40.70 18.98
CA GLU A 21 59.02 39.64 17.99
C GLU A 21 58.05 38.56 18.48
N PHE A 22 58.13 38.19 19.76
CA PHE A 22 57.21 37.22 20.38
C PHE A 22 55.75 37.71 20.42
N HIS A 23 55.52 39.00 20.75
CA HIS A 23 54.18 39.59 20.70
C HIS A 23 53.60 39.64 19.28
N ASN A 24 54.43 39.92 18.27
CA ASN A 24 54.01 39.87 16.87
C ASN A 24 53.61 38.44 16.45
N VAL A 25 54.37 37.43 16.86
CA VAL A 25 54.04 36.02 16.60
C VAL A 25 52.70 35.64 17.26
N ILE A 26 52.45 36.04 18.51
CA ILE A 26 51.17 35.78 19.18
C ILE A 26 50.01 36.44 18.41
N GLY A 27 50.17 37.70 17.99
CA GLY A 27 49.16 38.40 17.19
C GLY A 27 48.81 37.66 15.91
N HIS A 28 49.82 37.19 15.17
CA HIS A 28 49.62 36.38 13.97
C HIS A 28 48.90 35.06 14.24
N VAL A 29 49.23 34.37 15.33
CA VAL A 29 48.56 33.10 15.71
C VAL A 29 47.09 33.34 16.05
N VAL A 30 46.77 34.42 16.76
CA VAL A 30 45.39 34.81 17.08
C VAL A 30 44.59 35.12 15.81
N ASP A 31 45.18 35.85 14.87
CA ASP A 31 44.53 36.16 13.58
C ASP A 31 44.27 34.91 12.75
N ILE A 32 45.23 33.97 12.69
CA ILE A 32 45.06 32.67 12.03
C ILE A 32 43.93 31.88 12.69
N SER A 33 43.89 31.83 14.02
CA SER A 33 42.84 31.14 14.77
C SER A 33 41.45 31.74 14.49
N ASN A 34 41.33 33.07 14.52
CA ASN A 34 40.08 33.78 14.22
C ASN A 34 39.63 33.54 12.77
N LYS A 35 40.56 33.56 11.81
CA LYS A 35 40.27 33.27 10.41
C LYS A 35 39.81 31.83 10.24
N ALA A 36 40.49 30.87 10.87
CA ALA A 36 40.11 29.47 10.84
C ALA A 36 38.71 29.25 11.45
N HIS A 37 38.39 29.90 12.57
CA HIS A 37 37.09 29.80 13.21
C HIS A 37 35.96 30.33 12.32
N ARG A 38 36.17 31.48 11.66
CA ARG A 38 35.22 32.04 10.69
C ARG A 38 35.03 31.11 9.50
N THR A 39 36.12 30.66 8.87
CA THR A 39 36.07 29.75 7.73
C THR A 39 35.37 28.44 8.08
N MET A 40 35.59 27.89 9.28
CA MET A 40 34.92 26.68 9.74
C MET A 40 33.41 26.90 9.99
N GLY A 41 33.03 28.08 10.49
CA GLY A 41 31.63 28.49 10.62
C GLY A 41 30.92 28.61 9.27
N ASP A 42 31.56 29.26 8.30
CA ASP A 42 31.04 29.42 6.94
C ASP A 42 30.87 28.05 6.24
N LEU A 43 31.88 27.18 6.36
CA LEU A 43 31.83 25.84 5.79
C LEU A 43 30.70 25.01 6.40
N LYS A 44 30.49 25.11 7.72
CA LYS A 44 29.40 24.44 8.44
C LYS A 44 28.03 24.94 7.95
N ASN A 45 27.85 26.25 7.80
CA ASN A 45 26.57 26.80 7.34
C ASN A 45 26.28 26.38 5.89
N SER A 46 27.29 26.45 5.01
CA SER A 46 27.18 26.01 3.62
C SER A 46 26.80 24.52 3.50
N THR A 47 27.45 23.66 4.30
CA THR A 47 27.14 22.21 4.30
C THR A 47 25.74 21.91 4.84
N VAL A 48 25.28 22.63 5.86
CA VAL A 48 23.90 22.50 6.38
C VAL A 48 22.87 22.89 5.32
N ASP A 49 23.11 23.97 4.59
CA ASP A 49 22.22 24.43 3.52
C ASP A 49 22.17 23.44 2.35
N GLU A 50 23.32 22.91 1.92
CA GLU A 50 23.39 21.87 0.89
C GLU A 50 22.63 20.60 1.29
N ILE A 51 22.80 20.12 2.53
CA ILE A 51 22.07 18.97 3.06
C ILE A 51 20.57 19.24 3.07
N SER A 52 20.14 20.43 3.48
CA SER A 52 18.73 20.84 3.47
C SER A 52 18.13 20.81 2.06
N GLN A 53 18.87 21.33 1.07
CA GLN A 53 18.44 21.29 -0.33
C GLN A 53 18.37 19.87 -0.88
N LEU A 54 19.35 19.02 -0.58
CA LEU A 54 19.35 17.62 -0.99
C LEU A 54 18.16 16.85 -0.42
N LYS A 55 17.82 17.06 0.86
CA LYS A 55 16.62 16.48 1.47
C LYS A 55 15.34 16.90 0.76
N LYS A 56 15.20 18.19 0.40
CA LYS A 56 14.03 18.68 -0.36
C LYS A 56 13.94 18.03 -1.74
N LYS A 57 15.07 17.89 -2.45
CA LYS A 57 15.12 17.21 -3.76
C LYS A 57 14.75 15.74 -3.65
N LEU A 58 15.26 15.04 -2.64
CA LEU A 58 14.95 13.63 -2.38
C LEU A 58 13.45 13.43 -2.10
N ASN A 59 12.86 14.28 -1.27
CA ASN A 59 11.41 14.22 -0.99
C ASN A 59 10.58 14.42 -2.26
N LYS A 60 10.96 15.40 -3.10
CA LYS A 60 10.30 15.62 -4.40
C LYS A 60 10.41 14.39 -5.30
N PHE A 61 11.58 13.74 -5.32
CA PHE A 61 11.80 12.53 -6.11
C PHE A 61 10.99 11.34 -5.57
N SER A 62 10.85 11.20 -4.25
CA SER A 62 10.00 10.19 -3.61
C SER A 62 8.54 10.35 -4.04
N THR A 63 8.00 11.58 -3.97
CA THR A 63 6.62 11.85 -4.40
C THR A 63 6.40 11.55 -5.88
N ILE A 64 7.38 11.85 -6.73
CA ILE A 64 7.30 11.49 -8.15
C ILE A 64 7.34 9.97 -8.33
N LEU A 65 8.22 9.27 -7.62
CA LEU A 65 8.32 7.82 -7.69
C LEU A 65 7.03 7.14 -7.20
N GLU A 66 6.43 7.61 -6.12
CA GLU A 66 5.12 7.16 -5.61
C GLU A 66 4.02 7.35 -6.68
N SER A 67 4.06 8.47 -7.42
CA SER A 67 3.13 8.68 -8.56
C SER A 67 3.41 7.79 -9.78
N LEU A 68 4.56 7.11 -9.82
CA LEU A 68 4.95 6.16 -10.87
C LEU A 68 4.72 4.70 -10.48
N ILE A 69 4.42 4.41 -9.20
CA ILE A 69 4.00 3.06 -8.79
C ILE A 69 2.61 2.83 -9.39
N GLN A 70 2.59 2.09 -10.49
CA GLN A 70 1.37 1.65 -11.15
C GLN A 70 0.87 0.37 -10.52
N TRP A 71 -0.43 0.12 -10.63
CA TRP A 71 -0.99 -1.15 -10.22
C TRP A 71 -0.35 -2.33 -10.99
N PRO A 72 -0.11 -3.49 -10.34
CA PRO A 72 0.51 -4.63 -11.00
C PRO A 72 -0.30 -5.14 -12.19
N GLY A 73 0.38 -5.81 -13.11
CA GLY A 73 -0.24 -6.36 -14.31
C GLY A 73 -1.19 -7.52 -14.02
N GLY A 74 -2.07 -7.78 -15.00
CA GLY A 74 -3.05 -8.87 -14.96
C GLY A 74 -4.47 -8.38 -15.22
N TYR A 75 -5.41 -9.30 -15.14
CA TYR A 75 -6.84 -9.02 -15.24
C TYR A 75 -7.51 -9.42 -13.94
N TYR A 76 -8.06 -8.45 -13.22
CA TYR A 76 -8.65 -8.68 -11.90
C TYR A 76 -9.66 -7.58 -11.55
N GLY A 77 -10.44 -7.82 -10.51
CA GLY A 77 -11.32 -6.85 -9.89
C GLY A 77 -10.94 -6.59 -8.44
N LEU A 78 -11.09 -5.34 -8.00
CA LEU A 78 -11.09 -4.97 -6.58
C LEU A 78 -12.50 -4.51 -6.20
N LEU A 79 -12.92 -4.75 -4.97
CA LEU A 79 -14.13 -4.12 -4.46
C LEU A 79 -13.91 -2.61 -4.33
N LYS A 80 -14.93 -1.84 -4.72
CA LYS A 80 -14.90 -0.38 -4.69
C LYS A 80 -15.31 0.10 -3.29
N PRO A 81 -14.40 0.74 -2.52
CA PRO A 81 -14.79 1.41 -1.29
C PRO A 81 -15.65 2.66 -1.61
N LYS A 82 -16.30 3.21 -0.59
CA LYS A 82 -17.11 4.44 -0.67
C LYS A 82 -16.33 5.64 -1.21
N THR A 83 -15.00 5.64 -1.03
CA THR A 83 -14.09 6.66 -1.58
C THR A 83 -13.88 6.57 -3.09
N GLY A 84 -14.33 5.49 -3.74
CA GLY A 84 -14.19 5.26 -5.17
C GLY A 84 -13.05 4.31 -5.54
N CYS A 85 -12.81 4.15 -6.85
CA CYS A 85 -11.74 3.30 -7.36
C CYS A 85 -10.37 3.94 -7.19
N PRO A 86 -9.30 3.13 -7.11
CA PRO A 86 -7.95 3.65 -7.14
C PRO A 86 -7.71 4.53 -8.37
N VAL A 87 -7.06 5.67 -8.18
CA VAL A 87 -6.74 6.61 -9.26
C VAL A 87 -5.57 6.07 -10.10
N ASP A 88 -5.88 5.21 -11.07
CA ASP A 88 -4.92 4.64 -12.01
C ASP A 88 -5.62 4.37 -13.36
N LEU A 89 -4.89 4.55 -14.47
CA LEU A 89 -5.38 4.29 -15.82
C LEU A 89 -5.81 2.84 -16.03
N ALA A 90 -5.24 1.89 -15.28
CA ALA A 90 -5.59 0.48 -15.30
C ALA A 90 -7.09 0.25 -15.03
N PHE A 91 -7.71 1.09 -14.18
CA PHE A 91 -9.12 0.97 -13.81
C PHE A 91 -10.08 1.78 -14.69
N PHE A 92 -9.60 2.62 -15.60
CA PHE A 92 -10.44 3.56 -16.35
C PHE A 92 -11.62 2.89 -17.09
N GLY A 93 -11.42 1.68 -17.63
CA GLY A 93 -12.47 0.91 -18.31
C GLY A 93 -13.42 0.12 -17.39
N GLY A 94 -13.15 0.11 -16.09
CA GLY A 94 -13.76 -0.79 -15.11
C GLY A 94 -14.27 -0.13 -13.83
N THR A 95 -14.52 1.19 -13.81
CA THR A 95 -14.94 1.94 -12.61
C THR A 95 -16.44 1.86 -12.27
N HIS A 96 -17.28 1.44 -13.22
CA HIS A 96 -18.75 1.41 -13.08
C HIS A 96 -19.29 -0.02 -13.18
N LYS A 97 -18.60 -0.95 -12.51
CA LYS A 97 -18.92 -2.38 -12.55
C LYS A 97 -19.61 -2.77 -11.26
N PHE A 98 -20.65 -3.59 -11.35
CA PHE A 98 -21.39 -4.01 -10.16
C PHE A 98 -22.01 -5.40 -10.30
N HIS A 99 -22.27 -6.01 -9.16
CA HIS A 99 -23.08 -7.21 -9.00
C HIS A 99 -24.15 -6.93 -7.93
N LYS A 100 -25.40 -6.84 -8.36
CA LYS A 100 -26.59 -6.73 -7.53
C LYS A 100 -27.20 -8.11 -7.35
N ILE A 101 -27.12 -8.63 -6.14
CA ILE A 101 -27.52 -9.98 -5.77
C ILE A 101 -28.87 -9.88 -5.08
N HIS A 102 -29.85 -10.66 -5.54
CA HIS A 102 -31.14 -10.82 -4.84
C HIS A 102 -30.94 -11.80 -3.69
N THR A 103 -31.03 -11.33 -2.46
CA THR A 103 -30.71 -12.13 -1.25
C THR A 103 -32.00 -12.68 -0.63
N GLU A 104 -31.91 -13.78 0.11
CA GLU A 104 -33.05 -14.42 0.82
C GLU A 104 -33.62 -13.57 1.98
N SER A 105 -33.01 -12.42 2.26
CA SER A 105 -33.45 -11.54 3.33
C SER A 105 -34.89 -11.08 3.16
N GLN A 106 -35.66 -11.20 4.25
CA GLN A 106 -37.06 -10.80 4.31
C GLN A 106 -37.24 -9.29 4.59
N SER A 107 -36.19 -8.60 5.04
CA SER A 107 -36.20 -7.15 5.31
C SER A 107 -34.85 -6.50 5.01
N SER A 108 -34.83 -5.17 4.82
CA SER A 108 -33.57 -4.41 4.67
C SER A 108 -32.80 -4.23 5.98
N SER A 109 -33.43 -4.57 7.10
CA SER A 109 -32.84 -4.54 8.44
C SER A 109 -32.44 -5.95 8.90
N ASP A 110 -32.48 -6.93 8.01
CA ASP A 110 -32.04 -8.28 8.31
C ASP A 110 -30.53 -8.28 8.57
N PRO A 111 -30.08 -8.64 9.80
CA PRO A 111 -28.67 -8.61 10.14
C PRO A 111 -27.83 -9.58 9.30
N SER A 112 -28.47 -10.53 8.61
CA SER A 112 -27.84 -11.53 7.76
C SER A 112 -27.22 -10.91 6.51
N ASN A 113 -27.74 -9.77 6.03
CA ASN A 113 -27.04 -8.88 5.11
C ASN A 113 -26.42 -7.72 5.88
N SER A 114 -25.10 -7.61 5.87
CA SER A 114 -24.41 -6.51 6.54
C SER A 114 -23.05 -6.24 5.90
N HIS A 115 -22.50 -5.05 6.15
CA HIS A 115 -21.18 -4.68 5.65
C HIS A 115 -20.52 -3.65 6.56
N SER A 116 -19.20 -3.56 6.47
CA SER A 116 -18.42 -2.48 7.07
C SER A 116 -18.75 -1.10 6.50
N SER A 117 -18.48 -0.04 7.26
CA SER A 117 -18.75 1.37 6.85
C SER A 117 -17.90 1.88 5.68
N VAL A 118 -16.91 1.09 5.25
CA VAL A 118 -16.05 1.39 4.09
C VAL A 118 -16.79 1.27 2.76
N PHE A 119 -17.94 0.60 2.71
CA PHE A 119 -18.74 0.42 1.50
C PHE A 119 -19.75 1.56 1.31
N PRO A 120 -20.26 1.79 0.08
CA PRO A 120 -21.32 2.76 -0.19
C PRO A 120 -22.60 2.50 0.63
N ASP A 121 -23.34 3.56 0.97
CA ASP A 121 -24.54 3.47 1.82
C ASP A 121 -25.68 2.67 1.17
N ASN A 122 -25.67 2.54 -0.16
CA ASN A 122 -26.64 1.77 -0.95
C ASN A 122 -26.19 0.33 -1.23
N THR A 123 -25.14 -0.17 -0.57
CA THR A 123 -24.67 -1.56 -0.71
C THR A 123 -25.78 -2.55 -0.35
N ILE A 124 -26.61 -2.24 0.65
CA ILE A 124 -27.84 -2.98 0.94
C ILE A 124 -29.03 -2.12 0.55
N SER A 125 -29.97 -2.67 -0.23
CA SER A 125 -31.12 -1.92 -0.73
C SER A 125 -32.39 -2.77 -0.83
N SER A 126 -33.51 -2.08 -1.04
CA SER A 126 -34.82 -2.70 -1.27
C SER A 126 -35.49 -2.08 -2.49
N GLU A 127 -36.01 -2.90 -3.39
CA GLU A 127 -36.72 -2.45 -4.58
C GLU A 127 -37.86 -3.42 -4.88
N GLY A 128 -39.08 -2.90 -5.07
CA GLY A 128 -40.24 -3.75 -5.39
C GLY A 128 -40.59 -4.81 -4.36
N GLY A 129 -40.15 -4.66 -3.10
CA GLY A 129 -40.30 -5.67 -2.04
C GLY A 129 -39.11 -6.63 -1.90
N ASN A 130 -38.26 -6.72 -2.92
CA ASN A 130 -37.06 -7.55 -2.96
C ASN A 130 -35.89 -6.92 -2.19
N LYS A 131 -34.93 -7.75 -1.75
CA LYS A 131 -33.74 -7.32 -0.99
C LYS A 131 -32.46 -7.60 -1.74
N PHE A 132 -31.57 -6.60 -1.76
CA PHE A 132 -30.38 -6.67 -2.58
C PHE A 132 -29.12 -6.33 -1.82
N LEU A 133 -28.07 -7.07 -2.13
CA LEU A 133 -26.69 -6.71 -1.82
C LEU A 133 -25.97 -6.37 -3.13
N THR A 134 -25.50 -5.13 -3.25
CA THR A 134 -24.83 -4.62 -4.44
C THR A 134 -23.36 -4.38 -4.16
N LEU A 135 -22.52 -5.22 -4.74
CA LEU A 135 -21.07 -5.04 -4.74
C LEU A 135 -20.65 -4.26 -5.98
N GLU A 136 -19.87 -3.20 -5.77
CA GLU A 136 -19.28 -2.43 -6.85
C GLU A 136 -17.79 -2.76 -7.00
N PHE A 137 -17.28 -2.72 -8.22
CA PHE A 137 -15.93 -3.17 -8.54
C PHE A 137 -15.15 -2.15 -9.35
N CYS A 138 -13.84 -2.19 -9.15
CA CYS A 138 -12.81 -1.54 -9.94
C CYS A 138 -12.08 -2.64 -10.71
N GLU A 139 -12.34 -2.76 -12.00
CA GLU A 139 -11.80 -3.84 -12.83
C GLU A 139 -10.65 -3.38 -13.72
N VAL A 140 -9.54 -4.12 -13.68
CA VAL A 140 -8.47 -4.01 -14.66
C VAL A 140 -8.82 -4.90 -15.86
N THR A 141 -9.43 -4.28 -16.87
CA THR A 141 -9.87 -4.95 -18.11
C THR A 141 -8.90 -4.77 -19.28
N ARG A 142 -7.81 -4.03 -19.04
CA ARG A 142 -6.75 -3.76 -20.02
C ARG A 142 -5.41 -3.79 -19.31
N GLN A 143 -4.43 -4.49 -19.88
CA GLN A 143 -3.09 -4.55 -19.32
C GLN A 143 -2.27 -3.35 -19.81
N LEU A 144 -2.14 -2.34 -18.94
CA LEU A 144 -1.24 -1.21 -19.17
C LEU A 144 0.15 -1.42 -18.54
N ASN A 145 0.21 -2.33 -17.56
CA ASN A 145 1.42 -2.71 -16.85
C ASN A 145 1.59 -4.24 -16.90
N THR A 146 2.84 -4.70 -16.90
CA THR A 146 3.21 -6.13 -16.90
C THR A 146 4.00 -6.53 -15.65
N SER A 147 4.25 -5.59 -14.73
CA SER A 147 4.88 -5.87 -13.45
C SER A 147 4.14 -6.95 -12.69
N SER A 148 4.88 -7.89 -12.11
CA SER A 148 4.31 -8.91 -11.23
C SER A 148 3.79 -8.28 -9.95
N TRP A 149 2.77 -8.91 -9.37
CA TRP A 149 2.34 -8.56 -8.02
C TRP A 149 3.46 -8.85 -7.02
N PRO A 150 3.60 -8.02 -5.97
CA PRO A 150 4.49 -8.35 -4.87
C PRO A 150 4.01 -9.63 -4.16
N LYS A 151 4.97 -10.42 -3.67
CA LYS A 151 4.69 -11.62 -2.89
C LYS A 151 4.01 -11.25 -1.58
N GLY A 152 2.94 -11.94 -1.23
CA GLY A 152 2.18 -11.69 0.00
C GLY A 152 1.09 -12.73 0.23
N SER A 153 0.18 -12.44 1.15
CA SER A 153 -0.99 -13.26 1.51
C SER A 153 -2.29 -12.46 1.42
N PHE A 154 -3.00 -12.58 0.28
CA PHE A 154 -4.29 -11.90 0.06
C PHE A 154 -4.99 -12.45 -1.20
N CYS A 155 -6.28 -12.11 -1.36
CA CYS A 155 -7.01 -12.40 -2.59
C CYS A 155 -7.60 -11.15 -3.25
N ILE A 156 -7.85 -11.27 -4.55
CA ILE A 156 -8.54 -10.31 -5.41
C ILE A 156 -9.59 -11.04 -6.24
N HIS A 157 -10.55 -10.31 -6.82
CA HIS A 157 -11.50 -10.95 -7.73
C HIS A 157 -10.84 -11.36 -9.02
N LYS A 158 -11.14 -12.59 -9.44
CA LYS A 158 -10.81 -13.08 -10.77
C LYS A 158 -11.78 -12.49 -11.78
N LEU A 159 -11.29 -12.09 -12.96
CA LEU A 159 -12.19 -11.90 -14.10
C LEU A 159 -12.54 -13.26 -14.71
N ILE A 160 -13.82 -13.59 -14.84
CA ILE A 160 -14.33 -14.94 -15.14
C ILE A 160 -13.73 -15.58 -16.40
N HIS A 161 -13.44 -14.78 -17.43
CA HIS A 161 -12.88 -15.23 -18.71
C HIS A 161 -11.37 -15.03 -18.86
N GLN A 162 -10.68 -14.68 -17.77
CA GLN A 162 -9.24 -14.42 -17.76
C GLN A 162 -8.52 -15.40 -16.83
N SER A 163 -7.23 -15.62 -17.05
CA SER A 163 -6.39 -16.33 -16.08
C SER A 163 -6.05 -15.42 -14.90
N CYS A 164 -5.80 -16.02 -13.73
CA CYS A 164 -5.28 -15.27 -12.60
C CYS A 164 -3.92 -14.61 -12.91
N PRO A 165 -3.59 -13.45 -12.31
CA PRO A 165 -2.26 -12.88 -12.41
C PRO A 165 -1.18 -13.87 -11.97
N ALA A 166 0.02 -13.75 -12.52
CA ALA A 166 1.11 -14.67 -12.21
C ALA A 166 1.38 -14.72 -10.69
N GLY A 167 1.50 -15.95 -10.16
CA GLY A 167 1.72 -16.20 -8.73
C GLY A 167 0.44 -16.37 -7.90
N PHE A 168 -0.74 -16.15 -8.49
CA PHE A 168 -2.01 -16.42 -7.85
C PHE A 168 -2.60 -17.76 -8.29
N GLU A 169 -3.29 -18.39 -7.36
CA GLU A 169 -4.08 -19.60 -7.56
C GLU A 169 -5.58 -19.27 -7.58
N GLU A 170 -6.34 -20.04 -8.34
CA GLU A 170 -7.77 -19.84 -8.52
C GLU A 170 -8.58 -20.60 -7.47
N GLY A 171 -9.68 -19.99 -7.05
CA GLY A 171 -10.73 -20.63 -6.28
C GLY A 171 -12.05 -19.88 -6.40
N TYR A 172 -13.09 -20.41 -5.78
CA TYR A 172 -14.39 -19.76 -5.76
C TYR A 172 -15.16 -20.03 -4.47
N VAL A 173 -16.08 -19.10 -4.18
CA VAL A 173 -17.12 -19.25 -3.17
C VAL A 173 -18.46 -19.09 -3.90
N LYS A 174 -19.31 -20.11 -3.84
CA LYS A 174 -20.69 -20.05 -4.29
C LYS A 174 -21.57 -19.62 -3.12
N ALA A 175 -22.28 -18.52 -3.31
CA ALA A 175 -23.46 -18.20 -2.51
C ALA A 175 -24.69 -18.57 -3.33
N ASP A 176 -25.54 -19.44 -2.81
CA ASP A 176 -26.83 -19.80 -3.36
C ASP A 176 -27.80 -18.69 -2.98
N ALA A 177 -28.16 -17.83 -3.92
CA ALA A 177 -28.99 -16.65 -3.64
C ALA A 177 -30.44 -16.92 -4.04
N GLU A 178 -31.39 -16.07 -3.64
CA GLU A 178 -32.84 -16.31 -3.76
C GLU A 178 -33.26 -16.90 -5.13
N ASP A 179 -33.92 -18.06 -5.07
CA ASP A 179 -34.37 -18.86 -6.22
C ASP A 179 -35.70 -18.39 -6.84
N THR A 180 -36.44 -17.48 -6.18
CA THR A 180 -37.74 -17.00 -6.67
C THR A 180 -37.66 -15.65 -7.39
N ASN A 181 -38.23 -15.58 -8.60
CA ASN A 181 -38.36 -14.37 -9.45
C ASN A 181 -37.06 -13.61 -9.82
N HIS A 182 -35.89 -14.08 -9.38
CA HIS A 182 -34.56 -13.75 -9.88
C HIS A 182 -34.34 -12.27 -10.26
N ALA A 183 -34.43 -11.37 -9.29
CA ALA A 183 -34.36 -9.93 -9.55
C ALA A 183 -32.93 -9.36 -9.58
N GLY A 184 -31.89 -10.20 -9.51
CA GLY A 184 -30.49 -9.77 -9.49
C GLY A 184 -29.98 -9.30 -10.86
N GLU A 185 -28.96 -8.45 -10.85
CA GLU A 185 -28.35 -7.84 -12.04
C GLU A 185 -26.82 -7.81 -11.93
N ALA A 186 -26.11 -8.05 -13.04
CA ALA A 186 -24.65 -7.96 -13.09
C ALA A 186 -24.20 -7.18 -14.32
N ARG A 187 -23.37 -6.14 -14.11
CA ARG A 187 -22.65 -5.43 -15.17
C ARG A 187 -21.17 -5.41 -14.83
N ASN A 188 -20.52 -6.57 -14.90
CA ASN A 188 -19.14 -6.77 -14.45
C ASN A 188 -18.48 -7.91 -15.24
N ASN A 189 -17.19 -8.14 -15.00
CA ASN A 189 -16.43 -9.27 -15.53
C ASN A 189 -15.99 -10.23 -14.41
N VAL A 190 -16.49 -10.08 -13.18
CA VAL A 190 -16.11 -10.88 -12.00
C VAL A 190 -17.14 -11.95 -11.62
N ALA A 191 -18.35 -11.88 -12.17
CA ALA A 191 -19.44 -12.82 -11.93
C ALA A 191 -20.19 -13.15 -13.23
N ILE A 192 -20.58 -14.43 -13.35
CA ILE A 192 -21.21 -14.98 -14.57
C ILE A 192 -22.75 -14.88 -14.51
N TYR A 193 -23.32 -14.97 -13.31
CA TYR A 193 -24.76 -15.07 -13.11
C TYR A 193 -25.21 -14.28 -11.89
N SER A 194 -26.44 -13.76 -11.98
CA SER A 194 -27.17 -13.19 -10.86
C SER A 194 -27.96 -14.24 -10.05
N HIS A 195 -27.89 -15.53 -10.43
CA HIS A 195 -28.57 -16.65 -9.79
C HIS A 195 -27.49 -17.54 -9.17
N GLY A 196 -27.39 -17.57 -7.84
CA GLY A 196 -26.32 -18.29 -7.15
C GLY A 196 -24.91 -17.77 -7.47
N PRO A 197 -24.53 -16.54 -7.08
CA PRO A 197 -23.27 -15.93 -7.47
C PRO A 197 -22.08 -16.78 -7.03
N ASN A 198 -21.40 -17.38 -8.01
CA ASN A 198 -20.03 -17.84 -7.85
C ASN A 198 -19.12 -16.61 -7.85
N PHE A 199 -18.54 -16.30 -6.70
CA PHE A 199 -17.46 -15.35 -6.58
C PHE A 199 -16.15 -16.07 -6.86
N TYR A 200 -15.49 -15.71 -7.96
CA TYR A 200 -14.18 -16.26 -8.30
C TYR A 200 -13.07 -15.36 -7.78
N PHE A 201 -12.03 -16.00 -7.28
CA PHE A 201 -10.89 -15.34 -6.65
C PHE A 201 -9.59 -15.81 -7.27
N CYS A 202 -8.65 -14.88 -7.25
CA CYS A 202 -7.23 -15.17 -7.38
C CYS A 202 -6.63 -14.89 -6.01
N CYS A 203 -6.06 -15.91 -5.37
CA CYS A 203 -5.39 -15.79 -4.08
C CYS A 203 -3.89 -16.11 -4.21
N GLN A 204 -3.05 -15.41 -3.47
CA GLN A 204 -1.65 -15.79 -3.32
C GLN A 204 -1.30 -15.91 -1.83
N ASN A 205 -0.42 -16.85 -1.50
CA ASN A 205 0.19 -17.00 -0.17
C ASN A 205 1.68 -17.31 -0.34
N SER A 206 2.37 -16.39 -1.02
CA SER A 206 3.77 -16.55 -1.41
C SER A 206 4.75 -15.78 -0.50
N GLY A 207 4.23 -15.15 0.55
CA GLY A 207 4.98 -14.36 1.54
C GLY A 207 4.14 -14.11 2.80
N SER A 208 4.76 -13.52 3.83
CA SER A 208 4.09 -13.22 5.10
C SER A 208 3.16 -12.01 4.97
N ALA A 209 1.97 -12.09 5.56
CA ALA A 209 1.07 -10.94 5.69
C ALA A 209 1.70 -9.79 6.50
N SER A 210 2.65 -10.08 7.40
CA SER A 210 3.36 -9.06 8.19
C SER A 210 4.39 -8.26 7.39
N ASP A 211 4.86 -8.79 6.26
CA ASP A 211 5.93 -8.17 5.47
C ASP A 211 5.31 -7.13 4.53
N PRO A 212 5.63 -5.83 4.67
CA PRO A 212 4.95 -4.80 3.88
C PRO A 212 5.21 -4.94 2.37
N ILE A 213 4.14 -5.05 1.60
CA ILE A 213 4.19 -5.02 0.13
C ILE A 213 4.09 -3.59 -0.39
N GLN A 214 4.66 -3.35 -1.57
CA GLN A 214 4.52 -2.07 -2.27
C GLN A 214 3.38 -2.15 -3.28
N LEU A 215 2.35 -1.34 -3.05
CA LEU A 215 1.24 -1.09 -3.96
C LEU A 215 1.03 0.43 -4.07
N PRO A 216 0.32 0.92 -5.10
CA PRO A 216 0.00 2.34 -5.19
C PRO A 216 -0.83 2.80 -3.99
N THR A 217 -0.38 3.85 -3.30
CA THR A 217 -0.96 4.32 -2.04
C THR A 217 -1.81 5.59 -2.17
N GLY A 218 -1.92 6.15 -3.39
CA GLY A 218 -2.61 7.42 -3.63
C GLY A 218 -4.13 7.39 -3.46
N SER A 219 -4.73 6.23 -3.21
CA SER A 219 -6.16 6.06 -3.00
C SER A 219 -6.43 4.82 -2.16
N ALA A 220 -7.52 4.84 -1.39
CA ALA A 220 -7.92 3.67 -0.62
C ALA A 220 -8.34 2.50 -1.52
N PHE A 221 -8.09 1.27 -1.06
CA PHE A 221 -8.49 0.05 -1.76
C PHE A 221 -8.78 -1.09 -0.78
N LEU A 222 -9.45 -2.12 -1.31
CA LEU A 222 -9.82 -3.31 -0.58
C LEU A 222 -9.11 -4.53 -1.19
N LEU A 223 -8.50 -5.34 -0.33
CA LEU A 223 -8.10 -6.72 -0.65
C LEU A 223 -8.87 -7.67 0.26
N TYR A 224 -9.09 -8.90 -0.18
CA TYR A 224 -9.64 -9.90 0.73
C TYR A 224 -8.55 -10.45 1.64
N ARG A 225 -8.90 -10.69 2.90
CA ARG A 225 -8.02 -11.34 3.86
C ARG A 225 -7.81 -12.80 3.44
N PHE A 226 -6.58 -13.28 3.58
CA PHE A 226 -6.24 -14.66 3.27
C PHE A 226 -5.19 -15.14 4.27
N GLY A 227 -5.47 -16.25 4.94
CA GLY A 227 -4.55 -16.83 5.92
C GLY A 227 -4.69 -16.21 7.32
N GLY A 228 -5.83 -15.58 7.63
CA GLY A 228 -6.17 -15.12 8.98
C GLY A 228 -5.72 -13.71 9.34
N GLU A 229 -4.88 -13.07 8.53
CA GLU A 229 -4.33 -11.74 8.80
C GLU A 229 -4.34 -10.85 7.56
N CYS A 230 -4.46 -9.54 7.78
CA CYS A 230 -4.36 -8.57 6.69
C CYS A 230 -2.91 -8.35 6.24
N GLN A 231 -2.69 -8.44 4.93
CA GLN A 231 -1.41 -8.10 4.30
C GLN A 231 -1.00 -6.66 4.62
N SER A 232 0.19 -6.44 5.15
CA SER A 232 0.73 -5.10 5.37
C SER A 232 1.07 -4.45 4.03
N VAL A 233 0.70 -3.18 3.85
CA VAL A 233 1.07 -2.38 2.66
C VAL A 233 1.91 -1.20 3.12
N GLN A 234 3.09 -1.04 2.50
CA GLN A 234 4.02 0.01 2.89
C GLN A 234 3.39 1.39 2.71
N GLY A 235 3.37 2.18 3.80
CA GLY A 235 2.87 3.56 3.78
C GLY A 235 1.35 3.70 3.90
N MET A 236 0.62 2.63 4.20
CA MET A 236 -0.83 2.68 4.43
C MET A 236 -1.21 2.08 5.78
N TYR A 237 -2.31 2.56 6.36
CA TYR A 237 -2.93 1.93 7.51
C TYR A 237 -3.95 0.90 7.04
N VAL A 238 -3.99 -0.26 7.71
CA VAL A 238 -4.94 -1.33 7.40
C VAL A 238 -5.98 -1.48 8.52
N SER A 239 -7.24 -1.62 8.14
CA SER A 239 -8.32 -2.06 9.03
C SER A 239 -9.00 -3.31 8.48
N GLU A 240 -9.37 -4.23 9.37
CA GLU A 240 -10.20 -5.38 9.01
C GLU A 240 -11.63 -4.91 8.74
N GLU A 241 -12.19 -5.38 7.65
CA GLU A 241 -13.53 -5.06 7.19
C GLU A 241 -14.26 -6.34 6.76
N PHE A 242 -15.57 -6.25 6.54
CA PHE A 242 -16.32 -7.39 6.07
C PHE A 242 -17.47 -7.00 5.14
N VAL A 243 -17.91 -7.98 4.35
CA VAL A 243 -19.24 -7.99 3.73
C VAL A 243 -19.88 -9.34 3.97
N GLN A 244 -21.17 -9.31 4.29
CA GLN A 244 -21.94 -10.48 4.68
C GLN A 244 -23.20 -10.57 3.82
N ILE A 245 -23.45 -11.77 3.31
CA ILE A 245 -24.53 -12.09 2.40
C ILE A 245 -25.43 -13.11 3.08
N ASN A 246 -26.75 -12.86 3.05
CA ASN A 246 -27.76 -13.87 3.33
C ASN A 246 -28.04 -14.69 2.06
N SER A 247 -27.54 -15.92 2.03
CA SER A 247 -27.77 -16.94 1.01
C SER A 247 -29.09 -17.70 1.30
N GLU A 248 -29.37 -18.75 0.55
CA GLU A 248 -30.60 -19.54 0.58
C GLU A 248 -30.75 -20.27 1.92
N ASP A 249 -31.95 -20.15 2.52
CA ASP A 249 -32.30 -20.79 3.80
C ASP A 249 -32.74 -22.25 3.62
N SER A 250 -33.17 -22.65 2.42
CA SER A 250 -33.76 -23.96 2.14
C SER A 250 -33.15 -24.67 0.92
N GLY A 251 -32.59 -25.87 1.11
CA GLY A 251 -31.94 -26.58 0.00
C GLY A 251 -30.60 -25.99 -0.45
N ASN A 252 -30.01 -25.14 0.40
CA ASN A 252 -28.74 -24.44 0.21
C ASN A 252 -27.62 -25.34 -0.37
N VAL A 253 -27.09 -24.93 -1.52
CA VAL A 253 -25.94 -25.56 -2.19
C VAL A 253 -24.69 -24.67 -2.24
N ASP A 254 -24.49 -23.84 -1.21
CA ASP A 254 -23.28 -23.06 -0.98
C ASP A 254 -22.04 -23.97 -0.97
N SER A 255 -21.01 -23.58 -1.71
CA SER A 255 -19.78 -24.37 -1.83
C SER A 255 -18.55 -23.48 -1.90
N VAL A 256 -17.41 -24.04 -1.47
CA VAL A 256 -16.12 -23.35 -1.45
C VAL A 256 -15.09 -24.32 -2.00
N THR A 257 -14.29 -23.90 -2.97
CA THR A 257 -13.29 -24.75 -3.65
C THR A 257 -12.07 -23.93 -4.06
N GLY A 258 -10.90 -24.57 -4.09
CA GLY A 258 -9.65 -23.96 -4.55
C GLY A 258 -9.12 -22.91 -3.56
N SER A 259 -8.33 -21.97 -4.07
CA SER A 259 -7.73 -20.90 -3.26
C SER A 259 -8.70 -19.70 -3.17
N HIS A 260 -9.28 -19.49 -2.00
CA HIS A 260 -10.35 -18.52 -1.74
C HIS A 260 -10.03 -17.68 -0.48
N PRO A 261 -10.62 -16.49 -0.32
CA PRO A 261 -10.36 -15.66 0.86
C PRO A 261 -10.92 -16.26 2.15
N ASP A 262 -10.53 -15.69 3.29
CA ASP A 262 -11.10 -16.05 4.58
C ASP A 262 -12.61 -15.77 4.56
N VAL A 263 -13.39 -16.82 4.84
CA VAL A 263 -14.86 -16.77 4.87
C VAL A 263 -15.41 -17.49 6.09
N ASP A 264 -16.38 -16.88 6.77
CA ASP A 264 -17.20 -17.56 7.77
C ASP A 264 -18.50 -18.02 7.11
N ARG A 265 -18.89 -19.27 7.38
CA ARG A 265 -20.16 -19.85 6.91
C ARG A 265 -20.97 -20.35 8.09
N GLN A 266 -22.14 -19.77 8.33
CA GLN A 266 -23.06 -20.16 9.39
C GLN A 266 -24.49 -20.20 8.87
N GLY A 267 -25.02 -21.41 8.63
CA GLY A 267 -26.31 -21.56 7.97
C GLY A 267 -26.26 -20.96 6.55
N SER A 268 -27.20 -20.07 6.26
CA SER A 268 -27.30 -19.25 5.04
C SER A 268 -26.40 -18.01 5.06
N VAL A 269 -25.64 -17.74 6.13
CA VAL A 269 -24.80 -16.55 6.19
C VAL A 269 -23.41 -16.86 5.66
N ILE A 270 -22.98 -16.13 4.62
CA ILE A 270 -21.60 -16.10 4.14
C ILE A 270 -20.99 -14.74 4.42
N LYS A 271 -19.94 -14.71 5.24
CA LYS A 271 -19.19 -13.49 5.56
C LYS A 271 -17.79 -13.55 4.96
N PHE A 272 -17.48 -12.60 4.09
CA PHE A 272 -16.14 -12.40 3.57
C PHE A 272 -15.37 -11.42 4.45
N HIS A 273 -14.12 -11.75 4.77
CA HIS A 273 -13.21 -10.86 5.48
C HIS A 273 -12.33 -10.09 4.50
N LEU A 274 -12.19 -8.79 4.74
CA LEU A 274 -11.47 -7.85 3.90
C LEU A 274 -10.50 -7.01 4.71
N CYS A 275 -9.60 -6.35 3.99
CA CYS A 275 -8.63 -5.42 4.51
C CYS A 275 -8.76 -4.12 3.72
N CYS A 276 -9.06 -3.03 4.41
CA CYS A 276 -9.14 -1.69 3.84
C CYS A 276 -7.85 -0.93 4.12
N TYR A 277 -7.22 -0.44 3.06
CA TYR A 277 -5.97 0.31 3.11
C TYR A 277 -6.25 1.78 2.86
N LYS A 278 -5.80 2.66 3.75
CA LYS A 278 -6.03 4.12 3.71
C LYS A 278 -4.88 4.93 4.26
#